data_AF-A0A1I4VE41-F1
#
_entry.id   AF-A0A1I4VE41-F1
#
_cell.length_a   1.000
_cell.length_b   1.000
_cell.length_c   1.000
_cell.angle_alpha   90.00
_cell.angle_beta   90.00
_cell.angle_gamma   90.00
#
_symmetry.space_group_name_H-M   'P 1'
#
loop_
_entity.id
_entity.type
_entity.pdbx_description
1 polymer ?
#
loop_
_entity_poly.entity_id
_entity_poly.type
_entity_poly.pdbx_seq_one_letter_code
_entity_poly.pdbx_strand_id
1 'polypeptide(L)'
;MVGPLFSASRLSFLIEFSTGVDWIRATMAGLSFSAAASFIDALSSQDDEPFPEVLLGEMRGMAMGSAYAAHRCGIPLAGVMIAEGITSLSLGDRMLFREISATLTSEDGMTALQQQLTRMERGIAREMREIRAMAKRSMPAGLGLYEATTRQFLDDLTTSDSAEDTRKLATSPNGVAAARAVIASGRTLVYIAPSHRSCAALRVNSPENEREICESMELPALDLITVRGMVEQVRDGYAAAQRGELGQKGLARLIRETLDQLASKFWDPLLAEWPDLRETGLALAPLGEAALLPFYTAFVDGTPACAALDLTIVPSGRSLLLSTVWQPSAKRRVLVAADPWFDGDGLRSIPRTVPEAREIAAVHGAEPMLFRTDMSAGEDSVPHGSPPDAPDLLRTTSGSAPEQLAAQKTGPVPSEVADLVAEASLLHLACHGELRSDEPLASALLLGGRLPLSEVLQRNLRPGAAVLLSACELGSISGELPDEQLGFPAALLAVGARSVVGALWPVPDTQATVTLMTDTHRAMLDSDVNRGLGQAIGKAHAGGVPPSVWASFAHFGA
;
A
#
# COMPACT_ATOMS: atom_id res chain seq x y z
N MET A 1 21.26 -20.18 -16.84
CA MET A 1 21.86 -20.98 -15.74
C MET A 1 21.06 -20.90 -14.43
N VAL A 2 20.14 -19.94 -14.25
CA VAL A 2 19.44 -19.71 -12.97
C VAL A 2 18.16 -20.55 -12.78
N GLY A 3 17.49 -20.95 -13.87
CA GLY A 3 16.26 -21.77 -13.83
C GLY A 3 16.33 -23.07 -12.99
N PRO A 4 17.43 -23.84 -13.05
CA PRO A 4 17.60 -25.04 -12.20
C PRO A 4 17.73 -24.73 -10.70
N LEU A 5 18.39 -23.64 -10.32
CA LEU A 5 18.56 -23.25 -8.91
C LEU A 5 17.26 -22.74 -8.29
N PHE A 6 16.49 -21.96 -9.06
CA PHE A 6 15.17 -21.48 -8.69
C PHE A 6 14.21 -22.67 -8.45
N SER A 7 14.17 -23.60 -9.41
CA SER A 7 13.34 -24.81 -9.34
C SER A 7 13.73 -25.72 -8.18
N ALA A 8 15.04 -25.93 -7.96
CA ALA A 8 15.54 -26.77 -6.87
C ALA A 8 15.24 -26.17 -5.49
N SER A 9 15.45 -24.86 -5.32
CA SER A 9 15.16 -24.15 -4.07
C SER A 9 13.66 -24.19 -3.76
N ARG A 10 12.81 -23.95 -4.76
CA ARG A 10 11.36 -24.07 -4.62
C ARG A 10 10.92 -25.48 -4.22
N LEU A 11 11.39 -26.52 -4.94
CA LEU A 11 11.02 -27.90 -4.62
C LEU A 11 11.48 -28.30 -3.21
N SER A 12 12.71 -27.94 -2.85
CA SER A 12 13.22 -28.16 -1.49
C SER A 12 12.35 -27.45 -0.47
N PHE A 13 12.00 -26.19 -0.70
CA PHE A 13 11.12 -25.45 0.20
C PHE A 13 9.76 -26.13 0.36
N LEU A 14 9.10 -26.49 -0.73
CA LEU A 14 7.78 -27.11 -0.69
C LEU A 14 7.79 -28.45 0.07
N ILE A 15 8.82 -29.28 -0.10
CA ILE A 15 8.97 -30.54 0.63
C ILE A 15 9.14 -30.28 2.13
N GLU A 16 10.08 -29.42 2.50
CA GLU A 16 10.37 -29.19 3.92
C GLU A 16 9.23 -28.43 4.62
N PHE A 17 8.62 -27.47 3.95
CA PHE A 17 7.47 -26.72 4.48
C PHE A 17 6.24 -27.60 4.65
N SER A 18 5.96 -28.49 3.69
CA SER A 18 4.79 -29.39 3.74
C SER A 18 4.95 -30.52 4.76
N THR A 19 6.19 -31.01 4.97
CA THR A 19 6.45 -32.00 6.03
C THR A 19 6.53 -31.35 7.42
N GLY A 20 7.01 -30.10 7.50
CA GLY A 20 7.20 -29.39 8.77
C GLY A 20 8.29 -30.00 9.66
N VAL A 21 9.18 -30.81 9.07
CA VAL A 21 10.23 -31.56 9.78
C VAL A 21 11.50 -30.74 9.93
N ASP A 22 11.94 -30.02 8.89
CA ASP A 22 13.19 -29.24 8.89
C ASP A 22 12.95 -27.78 8.51
N TRP A 23 12.63 -26.96 9.52
CA TRP A 23 12.41 -25.51 9.35
C TRP A 23 13.68 -24.75 8.97
N ILE A 24 14.86 -25.26 9.34
CA ILE A 24 16.15 -24.65 8.98
C ILE A 24 16.34 -24.78 7.47
N ARG A 25 16.16 -25.99 6.93
CA ARG A 25 16.28 -26.22 5.49
C ARG A 25 15.19 -25.50 4.70
N ALA A 26 13.95 -25.44 5.20
CA ALA A 26 12.91 -24.61 4.60
C ALA A 26 13.33 -23.13 4.55
N THR A 27 13.86 -22.57 5.64
CA THR A 27 14.32 -21.18 5.70
C THR A 27 15.50 -20.93 4.74
N MET A 28 16.47 -21.84 4.68
CA MET A 28 17.60 -21.77 3.74
C MET A 28 17.15 -21.82 2.27
N ALA A 29 16.19 -22.68 1.95
CA ALA A 29 15.61 -22.77 0.62
C ALA A 29 14.86 -21.48 0.25
N GLY A 30 14.15 -20.87 1.21
CA GLY A 30 13.52 -19.57 1.05
C GLY A 30 14.51 -18.43 0.79
N LEU A 31 15.59 -18.34 1.58
CA LEU A 31 16.68 -17.36 1.36
C LEU A 31 17.32 -17.54 -0.02
N SER A 32 17.59 -18.79 -0.42
CA SER A 32 18.19 -19.11 -1.73
C SER A 32 17.26 -18.73 -2.88
N PHE A 33 15.96 -18.98 -2.73
CA PHE A 33 14.95 -18.59 -3.70
C PHE A 33 14.86 -17.07 -3.83
N SER A 34 14.80 -16.34 -2.71
CA SER A 34 14.76 -14.88 -2.71
C SER A 34 15.98 -14.29 -3.41
N ALA A 35 17.19 -14.77 -3.07
CA ALA A 35 18.42 -14.31 -3.71
C ALA A 35 18.44 -14.61 -5.22
N ALA A 36 17.93 -15.78 -5.64
CA ALA A 36 17.81 -16.12 -7.05
C ALA A 36 16.79 -15.22 -7.78
N ALA A 37 15.64 -14.94 -7.17
CA ALA A 37 14.63 -14.03 -7.71
C ALA A 37 15.21 -12.64 -7.93
N SER A 38 15.89 -12.08 -6.93
CA SER A 38 16.51 -10.76 -7.05
C SER A 38 17.67 -10.73 -8.04
N PHE A 39 18.42 -11.81 -8.19
CA PHE A 39 19.46 -11.90 -9.21
C PHE A 39 18.88 -11.95 -10.63
N ILE A 40 17.80 -12.71 -10.84
CA ILE A 40 17.07 -12.72 -12.12
C ILE A 40 16.54 -11.33 -12.41
N ASP A 41 15.95 -10.66 -11.43
CA ASP A 41 15.44 -9.30 -11.59
C ASP A 41 16.54 -8.30 -11.97
N ALA A 42 17.68 -8.35 -11.30
CA ALA A 42 18.82 -7.49 -11.61
C ALA A 42 19.33 -7.70 -13.05
N LEU A 43 19.37 -8.96 -13.52
CA LEU A 43 19.74 -9.28 -14.90
C LEU A 43 18.69 -8.78 -15.89
N SER A 44 17.41 -9.10 -15.67
CA SER A 44 16.31 -8.63 -16.51
C SER A 44 16.30 -7.10 -16.61
N SER A 45 16.57 -6.40 -15.51
CA SER A 45 16.65 -4.94 -15.49
C SER A 45 17.87 -4.38 -16.23
N GLN A 46 19.02 -5.09 -16.22
CA GLN A 46 20.20 -4.72 -17.00
C GLN A 46 19.97 -4.87 -18.50
N ASP A 47 19.22 -5.90 -18.90
CA ASP A 47 18.97 -6.25 -20.29
C ASP A 47 17.70 -5.57 -20.88
N ASP A 48 16.99 -4.74 -20.11
CA ASP A 48 15.67 -4.15 -20.44
C ASP A 48 14.60 -5.20 -20.82
N GLU A 49 14.69 -6.38 -20.22
CA GLU A 49 13.77 -7.50 -20.43
C GLU A 49 12.74 -7.58 -19.28
N PRO A 50 11.50 -8.01 -19.54
CA PRO A 50 10.54 -8.30 -18.47
C PRO A 50 11.02 -9.48 -17.60
N PHE A 51 10.64 -9.45 -16.33
CA PHE A 51 10.89 -10.54 -15.41
C PHE A 51 9.99 -11.70 -15.85
N PRO A 52 10.45 -12.95 -15.79
CA PRO A 52 9.66 -14.05 -16.29
C PRO A 52 8.34 -14.20 -15.51
N GLU A 53 7.20 -13.91 -16.14
CA GLU A 53 5.86 -13.95 -15.51
C GLU A 53 5.56 -15.30 -14.86
N VAL A 54 6.05 -16.40 -15.45
CA VAL A 54 5.90 -17.76 -14.92
C VAL A 54 6.45 -17.93 -13.49
N LEU A 55 7.36 -17.06 -13.05
CA LEU A 55 7.96 -17.10 -11.73
C LEU A 55 7.19 -16.25 -10.69
N LEU A 56 6.34 -15.32 -11.12
CA LEU A 56 5.60 -14.40 -10.22
C LEU A 56 4.70 -15.19 -9.26
N GLY A 57 3.84 -16.07 -9.78
CA GLY A 57 2.94 -16.87 -8.94
C GLY A 57 3.66 -17.78 -7.93
N GLU A 58 4.92 -18.13 -8.17
CA GLU A 58 5.75 -18.92 -7.24
C GLU A 58 6.33 -18.05 -6.12
N MET A 59 6.64 -16.78 -6.40
CA MET A 59 7.21 -15.83 -5.45
C MET A 59 6.26 -15.57 -4.28
N ARG A 60 4.96 -15.46 -4.54
CA ARG A 60 3.93 -15.26 -3.50
C ARG A 60 3.96 -16.33 -2.40
N GLY A 61 3.83 -17.58 -2.81
CA GLY A 61 3.79 -18.73 -1.88
C GLY A 61 5.10 -18.86 -1.11
N MET A 62 6.22 -18.53 -1.76
CA MET A 62 7.54 -18.52 -1.16
C MET A 62 7.69 -17.39 -0.15
N ALA A 63 7.23 -16.17 -0.41
CA ALA A 63 7.37 -15.05 0.52
C ALA A 63 6.61 -15.32 1.83
N MET A 64 5.34 -15.68 1.73
CA MET A 64 4.49 -15.90 2.90
C MET A 64 4.88 -17.18 3.64
N GLY A 65 5.15 -18.27 2.91
CA GLY A 65 5.58 -19.52 3.51
C GLY A 65 6.93 -19.38 4.19
N SER A 66 7.90 -18.70 3.57
CA SER A 66 9.24 -18.57 4.14
C SER A 66 9.27 -17.68 5.39
N ALA A 67 8.42 -16.65 5.45
CA ALA A 67 8.23 -15.86 6.67
C ALA A 67 7.78 -16.75 7.85
N TYR A 68 6.81 -17.64 7.62
CA TYR A 68 6.39 -18.62 8.62
C TYR A 68 7.49 -19.62 8.95
N ALA A 69 8.20 -20.15 7.95
CA ALA A 69 9.31 -21.08 8.18
C ALA A 69 10.42 -20.44 9.03
N ALA A 70 10.77 -19.18 8.76
CA ALA A 70 11.76 -18.41 9.50
C ALA A 70 11.34 -18.17 10.96
N HIS A 71 10.06 -17.88 11.19
CA HIS A 71 9.48 -17.82 12.54
C HIS A 71 9.65 -19.18 13.27
N ARG A 72 9.25 -20.28 12.64
CA ARG A 72 9.38 -21.64 13.22
C ARG A 72 10.84 -22.08 13.42
N CYS A 73 11.75 -21.53 12.63
CA CYS A 73 13.20 -21.70 12.77
C CYS A 73 13.80 -20.86 13.91
N GLY A 74 13.07 -19.89 14.47
CA GLY A 74 13.58 -18.95 15.48
C GLY A 74 14.52 -17.87 14.89
N ILE A 75 14.41 -17.58 13.60
CA ILE A 75 15.27 -16.60 12.89
C ILE A 75 14.36 -15.63 12.11
N PRO A 76 13.56 -14.80 12.78
CA PRO A 76 12.56 -13.95 12.12
C PRO A 76 13.16 -12.93 11.15
N LEU A 77 14.41 -12.52 11.36
CA LEU A 77 15.15 -11.66 10.44
C LEU A 77 15.27 -12.28 9.04
N ALA A 78 15.44 -13.60 8.94
CA ALA A 78 15.46 -14.28 7.64
C ALA A 78 14.10 -14.15 6.93
N GLY A 79 13.00 -14.19 7.69
CA GLY A 79 11.65 -13.97 7.17
C GLY A 79 11.47 -12.56 6.61
N VAL A 80 11.99 -11.53 7.31
CA VAL A 80 11.97 -10.14 6.84
C VAL A 80 12.82 -9.97 5.58
N MET A 81 14.01 -10.57 5.54
CA MET A 81 14.87 -10.52 4.34
C MET A 81 14.18 -11.14 3.13
N ILE A 82 13.49 -12.27 3.29
CA ILE A 82 12.76 -12.92 2.19
C ILE A 82 11.52 -12.13 1.80
N ALA A 83 10.76 -11.62 2.78
CA ALA A 83 9.60 -10.78 2.54
C ALA A 83 10.01 -9.54 1.74
N GLU A 84 11.03 -8.80 2.19
CA GLU A 84 11.57 -7.64 1.47
C GLU A 84 12.10 -8.04 0.09
N GLY A 85 12.97 -9.04 0.00
CA GLY A 85 13.57 -9.46 -1.26
C GLY A 85 12.58 -9.95 -2.32
N ILE A 86 11.37 -10.36 -1.92
CA ILE A 86 10.28 -10.73 -2.85
C ILE A 86 9.31 -9.57 -3.07
N THR A 87 8.84 -8.91 -2.02
CA THR A 87 7.89 -7.77 -2.12
C THR A 87 8.50 -6.57 -2.82
N SER A 88 9.82 -6.38 -2.73
CA SER A 88 10.53 -5.32 -3.44
C SER A 88 10.63 -5.57 -4.95
N LEU A 89 10.46 -6.82 -5.39
CA LEU A 89 10.39 -7.21 -6.81
C LEU A 89 8.97 -7.05 -7.37
N SER A 90 7.98 -7.19 -6.48
CA SER A 90 6.54 -7.04 -6.72
C SER A 90 6.07 -5.59 -6.70
N LEU A 91 6.76 -4.75 -5.91
CA LEU A 91 6.75 -3.32 -6.13
C LEU A 91 7.29 -3.06 -7.52
N GLY A 92 6.63 -2.18 -8.25
CA GLY A 92 7.08 -1.73 -9.54
C GLY A 92 8.45 -1.07 -9.52
N ASP A 93 9.39 -1.33 -8.60
CA ASP A 93 10.79 -0.89 -8.68
C ASP A 93 11.37 -1.21 -10.08
N ARG A 94 10.88 -2.24 -10.80
CA ARG A 94 11.19 -2.48 -12.22
C ARG A 94 10.58 -1.43 -13.17
N MET A 95 9.29 -1.13 -13.04
CA MET A 95 8.56 -0.14 -13.85
C MET A 95 8.95 1.29 -13.49
N LEU A 96 8.92 1.62 -12.20
CA LEU A 96 9.45 2.81 -11.57
C LEU A 96 10.92 2.99 -11.95
N PHE A 97 11.85 2.07 -11.73
CA PHE A 97 13.25 2.32 -12.12
C PHE A 97 13.45 2.41 -13.64
N ARG A 98 12.67 1.73 -14.47
CA ARG A 98 12.73 1.85 -15.95
C ARG A 98 12.20 3.20 -16.45
N GLU A 99 11.04 3.64 -15.95
CA GLU A 99 10.38 4.90 -16.35
C GLU A 99 11.03 6.11 -15.66
N ILE A 100 11.41 5.97 -14.38
CA ILE A 100 12.22 6.93 -13.63
C ILE A 100 13.64 6.98 -14.20
N SER A 101 14.32 5.89 -14.62
CA SER A 101 15.65 5.99 -15.26
C SER A 101 15.62 6.68 -16.63
N ALA A 102 14.57 6.48 -17.43
CA ALA A 102 14.38 7.22 -18.67
C ALA A 102 14.19 8.73 -18.39
N THR A 103 13.54 9.08 -17.28
CA THR A 103 13.23 10.45 -16.83
C THR A 103 14.37 11.11 -16.00
N LEU A 104 15.22 10.30 -15.35
CA LEU A 104 16.39 10.65 -14.55
C LEU A 104 17.64 10.93 -15.39
N THR A 105 17.50 10.97 -16.72
CA THR A 105 18.55 11.43 -17.63
C THR A 105 18.83 12.93 -17.51
N SER A 106 18.03 13.68 -16.75
CA SER A 106 18.38 15.06 -16.35
C SER A 106 19.34 15.06 -15.15
N GLU A 107 20.47 15.77 -15.28
CA GLU A 107 21.47 15.93 -14.20
C GLU A 107 20.84 16.43 -12.89
N ASP A 108 19.79 17.26 -12.98
CA ASP A 108 19.10 17.85 -11.84
C ASP A 108 18.31 16.83 -11.00
N GLY A 109 17.62 15.87 -11.65
CA GLY A 109 16.85 14.83 -10.97
C GLY A 109 17.74 13.84 -10.22
N MET A 110 18.83 13.41 -10.86
CA MET A 110 19.83 12.54 -10.24
C MET A 110 20.54 13.26 -9.09
N THR A 111 20.88 14.53 -9.27
CA THR A 111 21.52 15.35 -8.22
C THR A 111 20.59 15.56 -7.03
N ALA A 112 19.31 15.80 -7.24
CA ALA A 112 18.33 15.96 -6.17
C ALA A 112 18.15 14.67 -5.34
N LEU A 113 18.01 13.53 -6.02
CA LEU A 113 17.91 12.21 -5.38
C LEU A 113 19.20 11.89 -4.61
N GLN A 114 20.37 12.07 -5.23
CA GLN A 114 21.67 11.87 -4.58
C GLN A 114 21.83 12.77 -3.35
N GLN A 115 21.50 14.06 -3.45
CA GLN A 115 21.58 14.98 -2.31
C GLN A 115 20.64 14.59 -1.17
N GLN A 116 19.44 14.09 -1.48
CA GLN A 116 18.49 13.61 -0.48
C GLN A 116 19.00 12.33 0.21
N LEU A 117 19.49 11.37 -0.56
CA LEU A 117 20.08 10.13 -0.04
C LEU A 117 21.33 10.40 0.81
N THR A 118 22.22 11.29 0.40
CA THR A 118 23.41 11.67 1.17
C THR A 118 23.07 12.44 2.46
N ARG A 119 21.95 13.17 2.50
CA ARG A 119 21.47 13.79 3.76
C ARG A 119 20.90 12.72 4.69
N MET A 120 20.15 11.76 4.15
CA MET A 120 19.63 10.63 4.90
C MET A 120 20.77 9.76 5.48
N GLU A 121 21.78 9.43 4.68
CA GLU A 121 22.94 8.63 5.12
C GLU A 121 23.62 9.25 6.35
N ARG A 122 23.72 10.58 6.42
CA ARG A 122 24.30 11.27 7.58
C ARG A 122 23.45 11.13 8.86
N GLY A 123 22.12 11.10 8.75
CA GLY A 123 21.21 10.87 9.87
C GLY A 123 21.23 9.40 10.33
N ILE A 124 21.05 8.50 9.36
CA ILE A 124 21.03 7.05 9.56
C ILE A 124 22.37 6.56 10.14
N ALA A 125 23.51 7.09 9.71
CA ALA A 125 24.84 6.65 10.16
C ALA A 125 25.05 6.74 11.68
N ARG A 126 24.34 7.63 12.41
CA ARG A 126 24.41 7.71 13.87
C ARG A 126 23.69 6.52 14.53
N GLU A 127 22.46 6.27 14.15
CA GLU A 127 21.63 5.17 14.67
C GLU A 127 22.18 3.81 14.22
N MET A 128 22.76 3.71 13.03
CA MET A 128 23.46 2.51 12.58
C MET A 128 24.65 2.12 13.46
N ARG A 129 25.32 3.09 14.11
CA ARG A 129 26.40 2.76 15.07
C ARG A 129 25.84 2.11 16.33
N GLU A 130 24.63 2.46 16.74
CA GLU A 130 23.96 1.91 17.92
C GLU A 130 23.43 0.49 17.65
N ILE A 131 22.82 0.24 16.46
CA ILE A 131 22.46 -1.12 16.01
C ILE A 131 23.67 -2.06 16.05
N ARG A 132 24.82 -1.61 15.51
CA ARG A 132 26.07 -2.38 15.54
C ARG A 132 26.55 -2.69 16.96
N ALA A 133 26.28 -1.80 17.92
CA ALA A 133 26.66 -1.99 19.32
C ALA A 133 25.74 -2.99 20.05
N MET A 134 24.43 -2.95 19.78
CA MET A 134 23.44 -3.90 20.32
C MET A 134 23.63 -5.32 19.81
N ALA A 135 23.90 -5.48 18.51
CA ALA A 135 24.15 -6.80 17.92
C ALA A 135 25.36 -7.53 18.52
N LYS A 136 26.37 -6.79 19.02
CA LYS A 136 27.50 -7.38 19.76
C LYS A 136 27.12 -7.94 21.13
N ARG A 137 25.96 -7.56 21.68
CA ARG A 137 25.49 -7.96 23.02
C ARG A 137 24.52 -9.15 23.00
N SER A 138 23.77 -9.37 21.92
CA SER A 138 22.77 -10.44 21.82
C SER A 138 23.20 -11.55 20.83
N MET A 139 23.84 -12.60 21.34
CA MET A 139 24.15 -13.80 20.55
C MET A 139 23.75 -15.08 21.32
N PRO A 140 22.49 -15.54 21.19
CA PRO A 140 22.08 -16.83 21.74
C PRO A 140 22.70 -18.01 20.96
N ALA A 141 22.88 -19.13 21.65
CA ALA A 141 23.50 -20.33 21.09
C ALA A 141 22.54 -21.13 20.19
N GLY A 142 22.70 -20.96 18.88
CA GLY A 142 22.03 -21.66 17.76
C GLY A 142 22.77 -21.37 16.45
N LEU A 143 24.10 -21.40 16.53
CA LEU A 143 24.97 -20.35 15.99
C LEU A 143 24.97 -20.16 14.46
N GLY A 144 24.98 -21.22 13.65
CA GLY A 144 25.39 -21.10 12.23
C GLY A 144 24.52 -20.18 11.35
N LEU A 145 23.23 -20.50 11.23
CA LEU A 145 22.32 -19.74 10.34
C LEU A 145 21.98 -18.36 10.91
N TYR A 146 21.67 -18.29 12.21
CA TYR A 146 21.38 -17.02 12.87
C TYR A 146 22.57 -16.05 12.77
N GLU A 147 23.79 -16.51 13.04
CA GLU A 147 25.01 -15.71 12.91
C GLU A 147 25.27 -15.33 11.45
N ALA A 148 25.06 -16.24 10.49
CA ALA A 148 25.23 -15.95 9.07
C ALA A 148 24.24 -14.90 8.57
N THR A 149 22.94 -15.06 8.86
CA THR A 149 21.90 -14.10 8.46
C THR A 149 22.11 -12.75 9.12
N THR A 150 22.42 -12.73 10.42
CA THR A 150 22.70 -11.48 11.16
C THR A 150 23.95 -10.80 10.64
N ARG A 151 25.04 -11.54 10.40
CA ARG A 151 26.28 -11.00 9.83
C ARG A 151 26.04 -10.44 8.44
N GLN A 152 25.40 -11.20 7.55
CA GLN A 152 25.07 -10.75 6.20
C GLN A 152 24.24 -9.46 6.24
N PHE A 153 23.19 -9.43 7.06
CA PHE A 153 22.35 -8.25 7.24
C PHE A 153 23.14 -7.03 7.75
N LEU A 154 24.05 -7.23 8.70
CA LEU A 154 24.92 -6.18 9.21
C LEU A 154 25.93 -5.71 8.16
N ASP A 155 26.56 -6.62 7.43
CA ASP A 155 27.52 -6.30 6.37
C ASP A 155 26.82 -5.48 5.26
N ASP A 156 25.62 -5.89 4.85
CA ASP A 156 24.78 -5.18 3.88
C ASP A 156 24.31 -3.82 4.39
N LEU A 157 23.99 -3.71 5.68
CA LEU A 157 23.76 -2.42 6.34
C LEU A 157 25.02 -1.55 6.25
N THR A 158 26.22 -2.11 6.44
CA THR A 158 27.46 -1.34 6.54
C THR A 158 28.09 -0.91 5.22
N THR A 159 27.71 -1.50 4.10
CA THR A 159 28.36 -1.32 2.78
C THR A 159 27.86 -0.09 1.98
N SER A 160 27.20 0.88 2.64
CA SER A 160 26.48 2.00 2.02
C SER A 160 27.24 3.35 2.08
N ASP A 161 28.44 3.46 1.46
CA ASP A 161 29.25 4.71 1.50
C ASP A 161 29.48 5.39 0.12
N SER A 162 28.91 4.91 -1.00
CA SER A 162 29.07 5.54 -2.31
C SER A 162 27.78 5.69 -3.15
N ALA A 163 27.79 6.62 -4.11
CA ALA A 163 26.68 6.83 -5.06
C ALA A 163 26.41 5.62 -5.97
N GLU A 164 27.40 4.76 -6.19
CA GLU A 164 27.24 3.47 -6.88
C GLU A 164 26.48 2.45 -5.99
N ASP A 165 26.56 2.60 -4.67
CA ASP A 165 25.86 1.76 -3.68
C ASP A 165 24.40 2.18 -3.45
N THR A 166 24.02 3.40 -3.78
CA THR A 166 22.60 3.83 -3.86
C THR A 166 21.83 2.98 -4.88
N ARG A 167 22.43 2.70 -6.04
CA ARG A 167 21.85 1.84 -7.08
C ARG A 167 21.73 0.39 -6.61
N LYS A 168 22.68 -0.07 -5.79
CA LYS A 168 22.61 -1.36 -5.08
C LYS A 168 21.54 -1.35 -3.99
N LEU A 169 21.29 -0.22 -3.31
CA LEU A 169 20.24 -0.14 -2.29
C LEU A 169 18.83 -0.29 -2.86
N ALA A 170 18.64 0.11 -4.11
CA ALA A 170 17.41 -0.08 -4.89
C ALA A 170 17.28 -1.53 -5.44
N THR A 171 18.38 -2.29 -5.55
CA THR A 171 18.39 -3.65 -6.10
C THR A 171 18.83 -4.73 -5.11
N SER A 172 19.13 -4.36 -3.86
CA SER A 172 19.63 -5.27 -2.82
C SER A 172 18.45 -6.07 -2.23
N PRO A 173 18.54 -7.42 -2.17
CA PRO A 173 17.46 -8.30 -1.70
C PRO A 173 17.18 -8.27 -0.20
N ASN A 174 17.86 -7.42 0.56
CA ASN A 174 18.08 -7.67 1.97
C ASN A 174 17.26 -6.68 2.80
N GLY A 175 16.67 -7.12 3.91
CA GLY A 175 15.79 -6.33 4.80
C GLY A 175 16.39 -5.05 5.42
N VAL A 176 17.55 -4.62 4.93
CA VAL A 176 18.20 -3.32 5.15
C VAL A 176 17.23 -2.18 4.90
N ALA A 177 16.38 -2.27 3.86
CA ALA A 177 15.37 -1.26 3.57
C ALA A 177 14.38 -1.10 4.74
N ALA A 178 13.80 -2.19 5.25
CA ALA A 178 12.97 -2.20 6.46
C ALA A 178 13.65 -1.51 7.65
N ALA A 179 14.89 -1.90 7.98
CA ALA A 179 15.57 -1.31 9.13
C ALA A 179 15.85 0.19 8.96
N ARG A 180 16.28 0.61 7.76
CA ARG A 180 16.46 2.03 7.44
C ARG A 180 15.13 2.79 7.48
N ALA A 181 14.04 2.16 7.07
CA ALA A 181 12.71 2.75 7.09
C ALA A 181 12.22 2.99 8.52
N VAL A 182 12.38 2.00 9.40
CA VAL A 182 12.05 2.10 10.84
C VAL A 182 12.82 3.25 11.49
N ILE A 183 14.13 3.32 11.25
CA ILE A 183 14.99 4.43 11.69
C ILE A 183 14.49 5.78 11.17
N ALA A 184 14.35 5.91 9.84
CA ALA A 184 14.06 7.19 9.21
C ALA A 184 12.66 7.71 9.59
N SER A 185 11.69 6.81 9.72
CA SER A 185 10.29 7.15 10.00
C SER A 185 9.98 7.27 11.48
N GLY A 186 10.81 6.67 12.35
CA GLY A 186 10.51 6.50 13.77
C GLY A 186 9.33 5.55 14.04
N ARG A 187 8.84 4.83 13.01
CA ARG A 187 7.73 3.87 13.12
C ARG A 187 8.25 2.44 13.31
N THR A 188 7.53 1.64 14.09
CA THR A 188 7.70 0.19 14.10
C THR A 188 7.09 -0.39 12.82
N LEU A 189 7.81 -1.28 12.13
CA LEU A 189 7.32 -1.96 10.93
C LEU A 189 6.95 -3.40 11.26
N VAL A 190 5.74 -3.83 10.90
CA VAL A 190 5.26 -5.20 11.11
C VAL A 190 4.79 -5.81 9.79
N TYR A 191 5.43 -6.90 9.38
CA TYR A 191 5.00 -7.73 8.26
C TYR A 191 3.92 -8.72 8.68
N ILE A 192 2.89 -8.89 7.86
CA ILE A 192 1.80 -9.85 8.12
C ILE A 192 1.80 -10.89 7.00
N ALA A 193 2.26 -12.11 7.30
CA ALA A 193 2.52 -13.15 6.31
C ALA A 193 1.62 -14.38 6.51
N PRO A 194 0.42 -14.42 5.92
CA PRO A 194 -0.47 -15.58 6.03
C PRO A 194 0.02 -16.75 5.17
N SER A 195 0.19 -17.92 5.76
CA SER A 195 0.52 -19.17 5.05
C SER A 195 -0.61 -20.20 5.17
N HIS A 196 -0.53 -21.31 4.44
CA HIS A 196 -1.51 -22.40 4.57
C HIS A 196 -1.46 -23.15 5.91
N ARG A 197 -0.46 -22.87 6.75
CA ARG A 197 -0.38 -23.44 8.11
C ARG A 197 -0.90 -22.47 9.17
N SER A 198 -0.48 -21.22 9.08
CA SER A 198 -0.73 -20.16 10.06
C SER A 198 -0.19 -18.83 9.51
N CYS A 199 -0.46 -17.71 10.18
CA CYS A 199 0.14 -16.41 9.86
C CYS A 199 1.33 -16.12 10.78
N ALA A 200 2.42 -15.60 10.22
CA ALA A 200 3.51 -15.02 10.98
C ALA A 200 3.43 -13.49 10.95
N ALA A 201 3.50 -12.85 12.11
CA ALA A 201 3.78 -11.42 12.22
C ALA A 201 5.26 -11.22 12.53
N LEU A 202 5.97 -10.45 11.71
CA LEU A 202 7.40 -10.16 11.90
C LEU A 202 7.57 -8.67 12.20
N ARG A 203 8.06 -8.34 13.38
CA ARG A 203 8.26 -6.96 13.85
C ARG A 203 9.72 -6.57 13.71
N VAL A 204 9.98 -5.47 13.00
CA VAL A 204 11.31 -4.84 12.91
C VAL A 204 11.36 -3.67 13.89
N ASN A 205 12.30 -3.71 14.82
CA ASN A 205 12.40 -2.77 15.93
C ASN A 205 13.31 -1.58 15.62
N SER A 206 12.99 -0.43 16.22
CA SER A 206 13.93 0.69 16.31
C SER A 206 15.05 0.36 17.32
N PRO A 207 16.31 0.74 17.04
CA PRO A 207 17.44 0.50 17.96
C PRO A 207 17.34 1.17 19.33
N GLU A 208 16.49 2.17 19.52
CA GLU A 208 16.52 3.00 20.73
C GLU A 208 16.15 2.23 22.03
N ASN A 209 15.52 1.06 21.93
CA ASN A 209 14.89 0.36 23.07
C ASN A 209 15.58 -0.94 23.54
N GLU A 210 16.87 -1.17 23.22
CA GLU A 210 17.65 -2.37 23.62
C GLU A 210 17.00 -3.74 23.26
N ARG A 211 16.05 -3.79 22.30
CA ARG A 211 15.39 -5.02 21.85
C ARG A 211 16.16 -5.77 20.74
N GLU A 212 15.78 -7.01 20.48
CA GLU A 212 16.23 -7.73 19.29
C GLU A 212 15.86 -6.96 18.01
N ILE A 213 16.70 -7.05 16.97
CA ILE A 213 16.50 -6.32 15.69
C ILE A 213 15.16 -6.70 15.06
N CYS A 214 14.78 -7.97 15.16
CA CYS A 214 13.55 -8.49 14.62
C CYS A 214 12.95 -9.51 15.59
N GLU A 215 11.67 -9.36 15.90
CA GLU A 215 10.88 -10.29 16.70
C GLU A 215 9.78 -10.89 15.82
N SER A 216 9.15 -11.98 16.26
CA SER A 216 8.02 -12.55 15.55
C SER A 216 7.05 -13.27 16.46
N MET A 217 5.79 -13.35 16.02
CA MET A 217 4.76 -14.12 16.69
C MET A 217 3.90 -14.88 15.66
N GLU A 218 3.24 -15.92 16.13
CA GLU A 218 2.29 -16.70 15.35
C GLU A 218 0.86 -16.20 15.57
N LEU A 219 0.09 -16.07 14.48
CA LEU A 219 -1.31 -15.69 14.46
C LEU A 219 -2.14 -16.84 13.84
N PRO A 220 -2.47 -17.89 14.62
CA PRO A 220 -3.07 -19.12 14.10
C PRO A 220 -4.47 -18.94 13.52
N ALA A 221 -5.19 -17.91 13.95
CA ALA A 221 -6.55 -17.64 13.50
C ALA A 221 -6.63 -16.83 12.19
N LEU A 222 -5.49 -16.47 11.60
CA LEU A 222 -5.35 -15.63 10.40
C LEU A 222 -4.59 -16.34 9.28
N ASP A 223 -4.73 -17.66 9.16
CA ASP A 223 -4.11 -18.43 8.07
C ASP A 223 -4.61 -17.99 6.67
N LEU A 224 -3.93 -18.47 5.62
CA LEU A 224 -4.24 -18.08 4.24
C LEU A 224 -5.68 -18.43 3.81
N ILE A 225 -6.25 -19.51 4.34
CA ILE A 225 -7.63 -19.91 4.04
C ILE A 225 -8.60 -18.89 4.65
N THR A 226 -8.35 -18.48 5.88
CA THR A 226 -9.15 -17.48 6.59
C THR A 226 -9.04 -16.11 5.92
N VAL A 227 -7.83 -15.69 5.53
CA VAL A 227 -7.60 -14.46 4.76
C VAL A 227 -8.39 -14.49 3.45
N ARG A 228 -8.31 -15.58 2.67
CA ARG A 228 -9.08 -15.74 1.43
C ARG A 228 -10.57 -15.63 1.65
N GLY A 229 -11.10 -16.33 2.64
CA GLY A 229 -12.52 -16.29 2.95
C GLY A 229 -12.99 -14.87 3.27
N MET A 230 -12.21 -14.08 4.03
CA MET A 230 -12.54 -12.68 4.32
C MET A 230 -12.48 -11.78 3.08
N VAL A 231 -11.46 -11.96 2.22
CA VAL A 231 -11.33 -11.22 0.96
C VAL A 231 -12.50 -11.53 0.02
N GLU A 232 -12.80 -12.82 -0.18
CA GLU A 232 -13.92 -13.29 -1.00
C GLU A 232 -15.25 -12.75 -0.46
N GLN A 233 -15.46 -12.78 0.86
CA GLN A 233 -16.64 -12.21 1.50
C GLN A 233 -16.83 -10.73 1.13
N VAL A 234 -15.79 -9.90 1.27
CA VAL A 234 -15.86 -8.46 0.91
C VAL A 234 -16.13 -8.29 -0.58
N ARG A 235 -15.38 -8.97 -1.44
CA ARG A 235 -15.50 -8.88 -2.90
C ARG A 235 -16.89 -9.28 -3.38
N ASP A 236 -17.38 -10.42 -2.93
CA ASP A 236 -18.68 -10.95 -3.33
C ASP A 236 -19.81 -10.08 -2.78
N GLY A 237 -19.63 -9.49 -1.59
CA GLY A 237 -20.53 -8.49 -1.02
C GLY A 237 -20.67 -7.25 -1.91
N TYR A 238 -19.56 -6.68 -2.37
CA TYR A 238 -19.59 -5.53 -3.29
C TYR A 238 -20.15 -5.90 -4.66
N ALA A 239 -19.80 -7.08 -5.20
CA ALA A 239 -20.35 -7.57 -6.46
C ALA A 239 -21.88 -7.77 -6.37
N ALA A 240 -22.38 -8.32 -5.26
CA ALA A 240 -23.82 -8.45 -5.00
C ALA A 240 -24.50 -7.08 -4.85
N ALA A 241 -23.86 -6.12 -4.19
CA ALA A 241 -24.37 -4.75 -4.07
C ALA A 241 -24.46 -4.05 -5.43
N GLN A 242 -23.46 -4.21 -6.29
CA GLN A 242 -23.47 -3.70 -7.67
C GLN A 242 -24.62 -4.29 -8.50
N ARG A 243 -24.92 -5.59 -8.35
CA ARG A 243 -26.06 -6.25 -9.01
C ARG A 243 -27.42 -5.95 -8.37
N GLY A 244 -27.45 -5.21 -7.26
CA GLY A 244 -28.67 -4.92 -6.51
C GLY A 244 -29.23 -6.09 -5.69
N GLU A 245 -28.45 -7.15 -5.52
CA GLU A 245 -28.79 -8.34 -4.73
C GLU A 245 -28.56 -8.11 -3.23
N LEU A 246 -27.69 -7.16 -2.87
CA LEU A 246 -27.36 -6.80 -1.49
C LEU A 246 -27.58 -5.30 -1.25
N GLY A 247 -28.54 -4.97 -0.38
CA GLY A 247 -28.79 -3.59 0.04
C GLY A 247 -27.71 -3.03 0.96
N GLN A 248 -27.74 -1.72 1.20
CA GLN A 248 -26.75 -0.99 2.01
C GLN A 248 -26.53 -1.59 3.39
N LYS A 249 -27.60 -1.93 4.11
CA LYS A 249 -27.52 -2.54 5.45
C LYS A 249 -26.87 -3.92 5.42
N GLY A 250 -27.13 -4.69 4.36
CA GLY A 250 -26.52 -6.00 4.15
C GLY A 250 -25.02 -5.89 3.95
N LEU A 251 -24.61 -5.00 3.05
CA LEU A 251 -23.19 -4.71 2.80
C LEU A 251 -22.50 -4.19 4.06
N ALA A 252 -23.09 -3.20 4.74
CA ALA A 252 -22.54 -2.64 5.97
C ALA A 252 -22.35 -3.69 7.08
N ARG A 253 -23.30 -4.63 7.22
CA ARG A 253 -23.18 -5.75 8.17
C ARG A 253 -22.05 -6.70 7.78
N LEU A 254 -21.96 -7.08 6.50
CA LEU A 254 -20.90 -7.94 6.00
C LEU A 254 -19.51 -7.32 6.23
N ILE A 255 -19.34 -6.03 5.93
CA ILE A 255 -18.07 -5.32 6.18
C ILE A 255 -17.77 -5.28 7.68
N ARG A 256 -18.77 -4.99 8.53
CA ARG A 256 -18.59 -5.04 9.99
C ARG A 256 -18.14 -6.43 10.47
N GLU A 257 -18.74 -7.50 9.98
CA GLU A 257 -18.35 -8.88 10.30
C GLU A 257 -16.87 -9.14 9.92
N THR A 258 -16.38 -8.59 8.80
CA THR A 258 -14.95 -8.67 8.44
C THR A 258 -14.06 -7.86 9.40
N LEU A 259 -14.46 -6.65 9.80
CA LEU A 259 -13.71 -5.81 10.74
C LEU A 259 -13.61 -6.46 12.13
N ASP A 260 -14.70 -7.08 12.61
CA ASP A 260 -14.74 -7.80 13.90
C ASP A 260 -13.88 -9.08 13.87
N GLN A 261 -13.85 -9.76 12.72
CA GLN A 261 -12.94 -10.89 12.50
C GLN A 261 -11.47 -10.45 12.57
N LEU A 262 -11.11 -9.34 11.91
CA LEU A 262 -9.75 -8.80 12.00
C LEU A 262 -9.41 -8.31 13.41
N ALA A 263 -10.35 -7.73 14.14
CA ALA A 263 -10.14 -7.35 15.53
C ALA A 263 -9.72 -8.57 16.37
N SER A 264 -10.53 -9.62 16.37
CA SER A 264 -10.31 -10.82 17.19
C SER A 264 -9.17 -11.73 16.71
N LYS A 265 -8.92 -11.80 15.39
CA LYS A 265 -7.92 -12.72 14.80
C LYS A 265 -6.54 -12.08 14.63
N PHE A 266 -6.47 -10.74 14.59
CA PHE A 266 -5.23 -10.00 14.34
C PHE A 266 -4.94 -8.96 15.43
N TRP A 267 -5.79 -7.95 15.60
CA TRP A 267 -5.45 -6.82 16.49
C TRP A 267 -5.36 -7.21 17.95
N ASP A 268 -6.34 -7.94 18.47
CA ASP A 268 -6.37 -8.40 19.86
C ASP A 268 -5.12 -9.22 20.22
N PRO A 269 -4.76 -10.31 19.49
CA PRO A 269 -3.55 -11.06 19.79
C PRO A 269 -2.26 -10.26 19.57
N LEU A 270 -2.17 -9.45 18.50
CA LEU A 270 -0.99 -8.64 18.21
C LEU A 270 -0.70 -7.64 19.34
N LEU A 271 -1.74 -6.95 19.80
CA LEU A 271 -1.63 -5.92 20.83
C LEU A 271 -1.59 -6.49 22.25
N ALA A 272 -1.95 -7.76 22.43
CA ALA A 272 -1.70 -8.50 23.68
C ALA A 272 -0.22 -8.90 23.80
N GLU A 273 0.39 -9.33 22.70
CA GLU A 273 1.82 -9.70 22.64
C GLU A 273 2.72 -8.46 22.65
N TRP A 274 2.36 -7.43 21.87
CA TRP A 274 3.12 -6.19 21.70
C TRP A 274 2.30 -4.97 22.11
N PRO A 275 2.03 -4.77 23.42
CA PRO A 275 1.18 -3.70 23.91
C PRO A 275 1.74 -2.29 23.63
N ASP A 276 3.06 -2.18 23.48
CA ASP A 276 3.77 -0.94 23.18
C ASP A 276 3.49 -0.40 21.77
N LEU A 277 2.91 -1.20 20.87
CA LEU A 277 2.44 -0.71 19.57
C LEU A 277 1.32 0.34 19.71
N ARG A 278 0.69 0.46 20.89
CA ARG A 278 -0.28 1.54 21.16
C ARG A 278 0.34 2.92 21.29
N GLU A 279 1.62 2.98 21.64
CA GLU A 279 2.32 4.23 21.97
C GLU A 279 3.31 4.65 20.88
N THR A 280 3.57 3.77 19.90
CA THR A 280 4.53 3.99 18.83
C THR A 280 3.81 4.21 17.49
N GLY A 281 4.45 4.95 16.57
CA GLY A 281 4.01 4.95 15.19
C GLY A 281 4.15 3.55 14.60
N LEU A 282 3.13 3.05 13.91
CA LEU A 282 3.06 1.71 13.36
C LEU A 282 2.90 1.75 11.84
N ALA A 283 3.72 1.00 11.12
CA ALA A 283 3.55 0.68 9.71
C ALA A 283 3.27 -0.81 9.56
N LEU A 284 2.17 -1.18 8.93
CA LEU A 284 1.84 -2.57 8.60
C LEU A 284 2.17 -2.87 7.14
N ALA A 285 2.89 -3.96 6.90
CA ALA A 285 3.19 -4.51 5.59
C ALA A 285 2.48 -5.87 5.40
N PRO A 286 1.18 -5.88 5.09
CA PRO A 286 0.46 -7.11 4.81
C PRO A 286 0.91 -7.75 3.50
N LEU A 287 1.15 -9.07 3.52
CA LEU A 287 1.65 -9.81 2.38
C LEU A 287 0.57 -10.60 1.63
N GLY A 288 0.67 -10.62 0.30
CA GLY A 288 -0.27 -11.29 -0.59
C GLY A 288 -1.71 -10.79 -0.41
N GLU A 289 -2.67 -11.71 -0.38
CA GLU A 289 -4.09 -11.38 -0.19
C GLU A 289 -4.41 -10.69 1.15
N ALA A 290 -3.51 -10.73 2.15
CA ALA A 290 -3.73 -9.95 3.37
C ALA A 290 -3.76 -8.44 3.06
N ALA A 291 -3.06 -7.96 2.03
CA ALA A 291 -3.07 -6.55 1.66
C ALA A 291 -4.44 -6.05 1.16
N LEU A 292 -5.37 -6.96 0.87
CA LEU A 292 -6.76 -6.65 0.51
C LEU A 292 -7.70 -6.49 1.72
N LEU A 293 -7.19 -6.72 2.93
CA LEU A 293 -8.00 -6.67 4.14
C LEU A 293 -7.89 -5.30 4.84
N PRO A 294 -8.98 -4.81 5.46
CA PRO A 294 -9.03 -3.52 6.14
C PRO A 294 -8.30 -3.50 7.49
N PHE A 295 -7.03 -3.87 7.55
CA PHE A 295 -6.26 -3.75 8.80
C PHE A 295 -6.28 -2.31 9.34
N TYR A 296 -6.23 -1.32 8.44
CA TYR A 296 -6.25 0.11 8.76
C TYR A 296 -7.52 0.54 9.52
N THR A 297 -8.68 -0.05 9.20
CA THR A 297 -9.98 0.38 9.71
C THR A 297 -10.66 -0.66 10.62
N ALA A 298 -10.09 -1.87 10.75
CA ALA A 298 -10.52 -2.88 11.70
C ALA A 298 -10.48 -2.38 13.15
N PHE A 299 -11.23 -3.00 14.05
CA PHE A 299 -11.42 -2.46 15.39
C PHE A 299 -10.26 -2.79 16.33
N VAL A 300 -9.88 -1.77 17.12
CA VAL A 300 -9.06 -1.86 18.33
C VAL A 300 -9.88 -1.22 19.44
N ASP A 301 -10.22 -1.99 20.47
CA ASP A 301 -11.04 -1.51 21.60
C ASP A 301 -12.37 -0.85 21.15
N GLY A 302 -12.98 -1.39 20.08
CA GLY A 302 -14.24 -0.89 19.51
C GLY A 302 -14.11 0.37 18.65
N THR A 303 -12.91 0.90 18.46
CA THR A 303 -12.62 2.07 17.63
C THR A 303 -11.85 1.64 16.38
N PRO A 304 -12.07 2.24 15.18
CA PRO A 304 -11.23 1.93 14.02
C PRO A 304 -9.74 2.13 14.33
N ALA A 305 -8.90 1.18 13.93
CA ALA A 305 -7.49 1.13 14.32
C ALA A 305 -6.73 2.41 13.98
N CYS A 306 -6.97 2.99 12.80
CA CYS A 306 -6.40 4.27 12.38
C CYS A 306 -6.80 5.49 13.22
N ALA A 307 -7.93 5.40 13.94
CA ALA A 307 -8.37 6.44 14.87
C ALA A 307 -7.80 6.22 16.28
N ALA A 308 -7.47 4.97 16.63
CA ALA A 308 -6.93 4.58 17.93
C ALA A 308 -5.39 4.57 17.98
N LEU A 309 -4.74 4.34 16.85
CA LEU A 309 -3.29 4.14 16.69
C LEU A 309 -2.74 5.09 15.62
N ASP A 310 -1.46 5.47 15.74
CA ASP A 310 -0.73 6.13 14.65
C ASP A 310 -0.30 5.07 13.62
N LEU A 311 -1.26 4.58 12.85
CA LEU A 311 -1.13 3.42 11.97
C LEU A 311 -1.06 3.86 10.51
N THR A 312 -0.16 3.29 9.70
CA THR A 312 -0.12 3.41 8.24
C THR A 312 0.03 2.02 7.60
N ILE A 313 -0.44 1.85 6.35
CA ILE A 313 -0.16 0.65 5.55
C ILE A 313 1.01 0.94 4.62
N VAL A 314 1.90 -0.02 4.42
CA VAL A 314 3.01 0.14 3.47
C VAL A 314 3.16 -1.12 2.63
N PRO A 315 3.53 -0.98 1.34
CA PRO A 315 3.71 -2.16 0.49
C PRO A 315 4.94 -2.97 0.90
N SER A 316 5.97 -2.28 1.40
CA SER A 316 7.21 -2.85 1.90
C SER A 316 7.92 -1.82 2.78
N GLY A 317 9.00 -2.24 3.46
CA GLY A 317 9.89 -1.31 4.14
C GLY A 317 10.59 -0.37 3.16
N ARG A 318 10.86 -0.77 1.92
CA ARG A 318 11.40 0.15 0.90
C ARG A 318 10.44 1.28 0.57
N SER A 319 9.15 1.01 0.40
CA SER A 319 8.16 2.08 0.15
C SER A 319 8.00 3.00 1.35
N LEU A 320 8.09 2.48 2.58
CA LEU A 320 8.15 3.32 3.78
C LEU A 320 9.39 4.21 3.79
N LEU A 321 10.57 3.65 3.44
CA LEU A 321 11.81 4.42 3.35
C LEU A 321 11.70 5.55 2.32
N LEU A 322 11.25 5.23 1.11
CA LEU A 322 11.07 6.21 0.01
C LEU A 322 10.11 7.32 0.42
N SER A 323 8.93 6.97 0.92
CA SER A 323 7.93 7.95 1.36
C SER A 323 8.42 8.84 2.51
N THR A 324 9.30 8.33 3.37
CA THR A 324 9.89 9.10 4.48
C THR A 324 10.95 10.10 4.01
N VAL A 325 11.74 9.76 2.99
CA VAL A 325 12.81 10.66 2.50
C VAL A 325 12.25 11.85 1.71
N TRP A 326 11.06 11.69 1.13
CA TRP A 326 10.39 12.75 0.39
C TRP A 326 9.90 13.86 1.32
N GLN A 327 10.66 14.96 1.39
CA GLN A 327 10.34 16.11 2.23
C GLN A 327 9.22 16.96 1.63
N PRO A 328 8.16 17.28 2.38
CA PRO A 328 7.09 18.16 1.89
C PRO A 328 7.59 19.53 1.44
N SER A 329 7.04 20.03 0.34
CA SER A 329 7.33 21.40 -0.12
C SER A 329 6.77 22.44 0.82
N ALA A 330 7.55 23.49 1.11
CA ALA A 330 7.09 24.65 1.89
C ALA A 330 5.98 25.45 1.18
N LYS A 331 5.89 25.38 -0.15
CA LYS A 331 4.82 26.03 -0.93
C LYS A 331 3.76 25.01 -1.29
N ARG A 332 2.64 25.05 -0.57
CA ARG A 332 1.48 24.19 -0.83
C ARG A 332 0.82 24.61 -2.15
N ARG A 333 0.93 23.77 -3.18
CA ARG A 333 0.11 23.84 -4.40
C ARG A 333 -0.95 22.76 -4.31
N VAL A 334 -2.21 23.20 -4.26
CA VAL A 334 -3.36 22.32 -4.09
C VAL A 334 -4.03 22.12 -5.43
N LEU A 335 -4.18 20.86 -5.83
CA LEU A 335 -5.00 20.45 -6.97
C LEU A 335 -6.18 19.64 -6.44
N VAL A 336 -7.37 20.15 -6.67
CA VAL A 336 -8.62 19.41 -6.41
C VAL A 336 -9.30 19.23 -7.73
N ALA A 337 -9.54 17.98 -8.12
CA ALA A 337 -10.11 17.65 -9.42
C ALA A 337 -11.24 16.64 -9.28
N ALA A 338 -12.31 16.83 -10.06
CA ALA A 338 -13.41 15.88 -10.12
C ALA A 338 -13.93 15.67 -11.54
N ASP A 339 -14.31 14.42 -11.80
CA ASP A 339 -15.04 14.03 -12.99
C ASP A 339 -16.18 13.06 -12.63
N PRO A 340 -17.45 13.47 -12.79
CA PRO A 340 -18.61 12.63 -12.50
C PRO A 340 -18.92 11.58 -13.60
N TRP A 341 -18.19 11.58 -14.73
CA TRP A 341 -18.50 10.76 -15.91
C TRP A 341 -17.24 10.21 -16.61
N PHE A 342 -17.40 9.25 -17.52
CA PHE A 342 -16.43 8.95 -18.59
C PHE A 342 -17.18 8.62 -19.89
N ASP A 343 -16.72 9.18 -21.00
CA ASP A 343 -17.42 9.36 -22.29
C ASP A 343 -17.95 8.06 -22.90
N GLY A 344 -19.23 8.06 -23.32
CA GLY A 344 -19.75 7.13 -24.34
C GLY A 344 -19.87 5.64 -24.01
N ASP A 345 -19.28 5.17 -22.91
CA ASP A 345 -19.06 3.73 -22.67
C ASP A 345 -20.13 3.05 -21.80
N GLY A 346 -21.26 3.73 -21.54
CA GLY A 346 -22.31 3.19 -20.68
C GLY A 346 -21.96 3.17 -19.19
N LEU A 347 -20.98 3.96 -18.73
CA LEU A 347 -20.61 4.03 -17.31
C LEU A 347 -21.61 4.83 -16.46
N ARG A 348 -21.82 4.40 -15.21
CA ARG A 348 -22.74 5.06 -14.26
C ARG A 348 -22.19 6.40 -13.77
N SER A 349 -23.01 7.44 -13.79
CA SER A 349 -22.66 8.76 -13.25
C SER A 349 -22.51 8.72 -11.73
N ILE A 350 -21.50 9.47 -11.22
CA ILE A 350 -21.20 9.64 -9.79
C ILE A 350 -21.22 11.13 -9.41
N PRO A 351 -22.41 11.74 -9.33
CA PRO A 351 -22.56 13.19 -9.21
C PRO A 351 -21.99 13.76 -7.91
N ARG A 352 -21.78 12.97 -6.85
CA ARG A 352 -21.24 13.49 -5.58
C ARG A 352 -19.75 13.83 -5.63
N THR A 353 -19.02 13.45 -6.69
CA THR A 353 -17.63 13.89 -6.89
C THR A 353 -17.50 15.40 -7.07
N VAL A 354 -18.48 16.05 -7.70
CA VAL A 354 -18.46 17.51 -7.92
C VAL A 354 -18.67 18.30 -6.61
N PRO A 355 -19.71 18.03 -5.78
CA PRO A 355 -19.80 18.57 -4.43
C PRO A 355 -18.56 18.30 -3.59
N GLU A 356 -18.02 17.08 -3.64
CA GLU A 356 -16.79 16.72 -2.92
C GLU A 356 -15.62 17.65 -3.28
N ALA A 357 -15.33 17.80 -4.57
CA ALA A 357 -14.27 18.69 -5.02
C ALA A 357 -14.51 20.15 -4.62
N ARG A 358 -15.75 20.64 -4.70
CA ARG A 358 -16.08 22.02 -4.27
C ARG A 358 -15.84 22.23 -2.78
N GLU A 359 -16.31 21.32 -1.94
CA GLU A 359 -16.14 21.43 -0.49
C GLU A 359 -14.66 21.36 -0.08
N ILE A 360 -13.89 20.46 -0.69
CA ILE A 360 -12.46 20.30 -0.40
C ILE A 360 -11.66 21.48 -0.91
N ALA A 361 -11.94 21.97 -2.12
CA ALA A 361 -11.28 23.15 -2.67
C ALA A 361 -11.54 24.38 -1.77
N ALA A 362 -12.76 24.52 -1.22
CA ALA A 362 -13.09 25.57 -0.27
C ALA A 362 -12.28 25.48 1.03
N VAL A 363 -12.00 24.27 1.55
CA VAL A 363 -11.13 24.08 2.75
C VAL A 363 -9.73 24.66 2.52
N HIS A 364 -9.19 24.55 1.31
CA HIS A 364 -7.83 24.99 0.97
C HIS A 364 -7.75 26.35 0.27
N GLY A 365 -8.90 27.03 0.07
CA GLY A 365 -8.96 28.28 -0.70
C GLY A 365 -8.51 28.13 -2.15
N ALA A 366 -8.74 26.96 -2.75
CA ALA A 366 -8.41 26.64 -4.14
C ALA A 366 -9.68 26.64 -5.00
N GLU A 367 -9.50 26.74 -6.32
CA GLU A 367 -10.58 26.53 -7.29
C GLU A 367 -10.57 25.06 -7.75
N PRO A 368 -11.72 24.34 -7.69
CA PRO A 368 -11.78 22.96 -8.14
C PRO A 368 -11.73 22.87 -9.67
N MET A 369 -10.95 21.92 -10.18
CA MET A 369 -10.96 21.55 -11.59
C MET A 369 -12.08 20.55 -11.86
N LEU A 370 -13.15 21.03 -12.49
CA LEU A 370 -14.32 20.22 -12.83
C LEU A 370 -14.31 19.92 -14.33
N PHE A 371 -14.13 18.65 -14.69
CA PHE A 371 -14.10 18.25 -16.11
C PHE A 371 -15.48 18.26 -16.75
N ARG A 372 -16.51 18.05 -15.93
CA ARG A 372 -17.93 18.13 -16.26
C ARG A 372 -18.67 18.64 -15.03
N THR A 373 -19.56 19.62 -15.21
CA THR A 373 -20.18 20.37 -14.11
C THR A 373 -21.61 19.96 -13.76
N ASP A 374 -22.11 18.91 -14.41
CA ASP A 374 -23.51 18.48 -14.39
C ASP A 374 -24.45 19.58 -14.94
N MET A 375 -24.99 19.33 -16.14
CA MET A 375 -26.04 20.18 -16.71
C MET A 375 -27.38 19.75 -16.13
N SER A 376 -27.90 20.52 -15.17
CA SER A 376 -29.32 20.54 -14.77
C SER A 376 -29.93 19.20 -14.35
N ALA A 377 -29.24 18.41 -13.54
CA ALA A 377 -29.92 17.62 -12.54
C ALA A 377 -30.05 18.52 -11.31
N GLY A 378 -31.22 19.14 -11.11
CA GLY A 378 -31.49 19.89 -9.89
C GLY A 378 -31.15 19.02 -8.67
N GLU A 379 -30.80 19.65 -7.55
CA GLU A 379 -30.50 18.97 -6.27
C GLU A 379 -31.58 17.95 -5.84
N ASP A 380 -32.76 17.99 -6.49
CA ASP A 380 -33.93 17.10 -6.35
C ASP A 380 -34.04 15.92 -7.35
N SER A 381 -33.06 15.68 -8.24
CA SER A 381 -33.17 14.66 -9.32
C SER A 381 -32.28 13.43 -9.16
N VAL A 382 -31.53 13.31 -8.06
CA VAL A 382 -31.30 11.97 -7.49
C VAL A 382 -32.69 11.46 -7.11
N PRO A 383 -33.17 10.30 -7.60
CA PRO A 383 -34.52 9.84 -7.32
C PRO A 383 -34.77 9.92 -5.80
N HIS A 384 -35.55 10.90 -5.37
CA HIS A 384 -36.15 10.94 -4.03
C HIS A 384 -37.15 9.78 -4.00
N GLY A 385 -36.63 8.57 -3.79
CA GLY A 385 -37.39 7.35 -4.03
C GLY A 385 -36.60 6.08 -4.30
N SER A 386 -35.26 6.08 -4.23
CA SER A 386 -34.56 4.82 -3.98
C SER A 386 -35.18 4.22 -2.70
N PRO A 387 -35.71 2.99 -2.71
CA PRO A 387 -36.23 2.40 -1.49
C PRO A 387 -35.13 2.46 -0.41
N PRO A 388 -35.48 2.63 0.87
CA PRO A 388 -34.50 2.85 1.95
C PRO A 388 -33.46 1.73 2.11
N ASP A 389 -33.57 0.64 1.35
CA ASP A 389 -32.64 -0.49 1.29
C ASP A 389 -31.97 -0.68 -0.09
N ALA A 390 -32.17 0.22 -1.07
CA ALA A 390 -31.49 0.17 -2.36
C ALA A 390 -29.97 0.34 -2.18
N PRO A 391 -29.13 -0.35 -2.96
CA PRO A 391 -27.67 -0.15 -2.88
C PRO A 391 -27.30 1.30 -3.23
N ASP A 392 -26.28 1.82 -2.55
CA ASP A 392 -25.68 3.10 -2.95
C ASP A 392 -25.11 3.01 -4.36
N LEU A 393 -25.04 4.16 -5.04
CA LEU A 393 -24.17 4.31 -6.20
C LEU A 393 -22.73 4.04 -5.73
N LEU A 394 -21.97 3.24 -6.48
CA LEU A 394 -20.56 2.99 -6.19
C LEU A 394 -19.71 3.67 -7.27
N ARG A 395 -18.56 4.23 -6.90
CA ARG A 395 -17.62 4.93 -7.81
C ARG A 395 -16.79 4.00 -8.71
N THR A 396 -17.42 2.93 -9.20
CA THR A 396 -16.80 1.85 -9.97
C THR A 396 -17.14 1.97 -11.45
N THR A 397 -16.27 1.41 -12.30
CA THR A 397 -16.50 1.30 -13.74
C THR A 397 -17.47 0.16 -14.11
N SER A 398 -17.83 -0.69 -13.15
CA SER A 398 -18.76 -1.80 -13.39
C SER A 398 -20.22 -1.33 -13.33
N GLY A 399 -20.88 -1.19 -14.48
CA GLY A 399 -22.32 -0.92 -14.58
C GLY A 399 -22.74 -0.34 -15.94
N SER A 400 -24.03 -0.44 -16.28
CA SER A 400 -24.62 0.20 -17.45
C SER A 400 -25.47 1.43 -17.04
N ALA A 401 -25.20 2.57 -17.66
CA ALA A 401 -26.01 3.78 -17.59
C ALA A 401 -27.02 3.81 -18.74
N PRO A 402 -28.17 4.50 -18.56
CA PRO A 402 -29.01 4.88 -19.68
C PRO A 402 -28.23 5.69 -20.72
N GLU A 403 -28.47 5.40 -22.00
CA GLU A 403 -27.74 5.86 -23.19
C GLU A 403 -27.76 7.38 -23.46
N GLN A 404 -28.29 8.19 -22.53
CA GLN A 404 -28.53 9.61 -22.72
C GLN A 404 -27.95 10.41 -21.57
N LEU A 405 -26.70 10.87 -21.73
CA LEU A 405 -26.14 12.11 -21.14
C LEU A 405 -24.68 12.27 -21.62
N ALA A 406 -24.49 12.68 -22.87
CA ALA A 406 -23.18 13.14 -23.33
C ALA A 406 -22.96 14.58 -22.86
N ALA A 407 -22.38 14.76 -21.67
CA ALA A 407 -21.88 16.07 -21.25
C ALA A 407 -20.58 16.38 -22.02
N GLN A 408 -20.50 17.58 -22.59
CA GLN A 408 -19.30 18.05 -23.29
C GLN A 408 -18.14 18.18 -22.29
N LYS A 409 -16.96 17.66 -22.64
CA LYS A 409 -15.74 17.83 -21.84
C LYS A 409 -15.37 19.32 -21.78
N THR A 410 -15.16 19.86 -20.59
CA THR A 410 -14.81 21.28 -20.38
C THR A 410 -13.44 21.48 -19.72
N GLY A 411 -12.73 20.39 -19.39
CA GLY A 411 -11.41 20.42 -18.74
C GLY A 411 -10.22 20.12 -19.67
N PRO A 412 -8.99 20.22 -19.15
CA PRO A 412 -7.74 19.92 -19.87
C PRO A 412 -7.67 18.47 -20.38
N VAL A 413 -6.78 18.22 -21.35
CA VAL A 413 -6.54 16.85 -21.86
C VAL A 413 -5.66 16.04 -20.89
N PRO A 414 -5.66 14.69 -20.93
CA PRO A 414 -4.95 13.86 -19.94
C PRO A 414 -3.48 14.22 -19.70
N SER A 415 -2.73 14.59 -20.75
CA SER A 415 -1.33 14.99 -20.61
C SER A 415 -1.15 16.27 -19.78
N GLU A 416 -2.03 17.26 -19.96
CA GLU A 416 -2.03 18.50 -19.18
C GLU A 416 -2.43 18.23 -17.72
N VAL A 417 -3.36 17.28 -17.50
CA VAL A 417 -3.72 16.84 -16.14
C VAL A 417 -2.53 16.18 -15.44
N ALA A 418 -1.78 15.34 -16.16
CA ALA A 418 -0.59 14.69 -15.63
C ALA A 418 0.48 15.72 -15.20
N ASP A 419 0.68 16.78 -15.99
CA ASP A 419 1.61 17.87 -15.65
C ASP A 419 1.14 18.64 -14.39
N LEU A 420 -0.16 18.93 -14.29
CA LEU A 420 -0.74 19.57 -13.11
C LEU A 420 -0.63 18.70 -11.85
N VAL A 421 -0.85 17.39 -11.99
CA VAL A 421 -0.65 16.38 -10.94
C VAL A 421 0.80 16.41 -10.45
N ALA A 422 1.77 16.42 -11.37
CA ALA A 422 3.19 16.48 -11.04
C ALA A 422 3.60 17.77 -10.32
N GLU A 423 2.96 18.90 -10.64
CA GLU A 423 3.24 20.19 -10.01
C GLU A 423 2.55 20.42 -8.66
N ALA A 424 1.59 19.58 -8.27
CA ALA A 424 0.86 19.73 -7.03
C ALA A 424 1.63 19.09 -5.85
N SER A 425 1.49 19.68 -4.66
CA SER A 425 2.01 19.10 -3.41
C SER A 425 0.89 18.50 -2.54
N LEU A 426 -0.36 18.86 -2.83
CA LEU A 426 -1.56 18.26 -2.26
C LEU A 426 -2.53 18.02 -3.42
N LEU A 427 -2.94 16.78 -3.59
CA LEU A 427 -3.84 16.34 -4.64
C LEU A 427 -5.07 15.70 -4.01
N HIS A 428 -6.25 16.10 -4.47
CA HIS A 428 -7.50 15.38 -4.22
C HIS A 428 -8.18 15.09 -5.54
N LEU A 429 -8.30 13.81 -5.89
CA LEU A 429 -8.86 13.37 -7.16
C LEU A 429 -10.12 12.53 -6.88
N ALA A 430 -11.28 13.06 -7.26
CA ALA A 430 -12.58 12.43 -7.09
C ALA A 430 -13.15 12.01 -8.46
N CYS A 431 -12.99 10.74 -8.81
CA CYS A 431 -13.40 10.20 -10.11
C CYS A 431 -13.59 8.68 -10.04
N HIS A 432 -13.85 8.06 -11.18
CA HIS A 432 -13.74 6.61 -11.30
C HIS A 432 -12.26 6.19 -11.40
N GLY A 433 -11.94 5.07 -10.78
CA GLY A 433 -10.66 4.38 -10.98
C GLY A 433 -10.88 3.11 -11.79
N GLU A 434 -9.96 2.84 -12.71
CA GLU A 434 -9.92 1.64 -13.52
C GLU A 434 -8.69 0.84 -13.12
N LEU A 435 -8.87 -0.30 -12.48
CA LEU A 435 -7.77 -1.22 -12.15
C LEU A 435 -7.63 -2.26 -13.27
N ARG A 436 -6.43 -2.37 -13.85
CA ARG A 436 -6.10 -3.39 -14.85
C ARG A 436 -5.14 -4.39 -14.25
N SER A 437 -5.69 -5.56 -13.91
CA SER A 437 -4.99 -6.68 -13.28
C SER A 437 -3.88 -7.27 -14.13
N ASP A 438 -4.14 -7.33 -15.43
CA ASP A 438 -3.27 -7.88 -16.47
C ASP A 438 -2.16 -6.91 -16.86
N GLU A 439 -2.43 -5.61 -16.75
CA GLU A 439 -1.52 -4.54 -17.15
C GLU A 439 -1.60 -3.37 -16.14
N PRO A 440 -0.87 -3.47 -15.01
CA PRO A 440 -1.05 -2.59 -13.84
C PRO A 440 -0.80 -1.12 -14.14
N LEU A 441 0.20 -0.86 -14.98
CA LEU A 441 0.56 0.49 -15.42
C LEU A 441 -0.49 1.10 -16.36
N ALA A 442 -1.36 0.29 -16.96
CA ALA A 442 -2.50 0.74 -17.74
C ALA A 442 -3.75 0.97 -16.88
N SER A 443 -3.70 0.69 -15.57
CA SER A 443 -4.69 1.19 -14.60
C SER A 443 -4.75 2.70 -14.67
N ALA A 444 -5.94 3.29 -14.56
CA ALA A 444 -6.15 4.69 -14.87
C ALA A 444 -7.11 5.40 -13.92
N LEU A 445 -6.89 6.70 -13.75
CA LEU A 445 -7.89 7.62 -13.24
C LEU A 445 -8.73 8.12 -14.41
N LEU A 446 -10.06 8.05 -14.31
CA LEU A 446 -10.96 8.55 -15.36
C LEU A 446 -11.30 10.02 -15.07
N LEU A 447 -10.41 10.93 -15.50
CA LEU A 447 -10.43 12.35 -15.16
C LEU A 447 -10.21 13.20 -16.43
N GLY A 448 -11.29 13.67 -17.07
CA GLY A 448 -11.26 14.33 -18.39
C GLY A 448 -10.98 13.39 -19.57
N GLY A 449 -10.38 12.25 -19.29
CA GLY A 449 -10.02 11.14 -20.15
C GLY A 449 -9.43 10.01 -19.31
N ARG A 450 -8.91 8.96 -19.94
CA ARG A 450 -8.12 7.94 -19.23
C ARG A 450 -6.76 8.56 -18.93
N LEU A 451 -6.44 8.74 -17.65
CA LEU A 451 -5.11 9.12 -17.16
C LEU A 451 -4.44 7.85 -16.60
N PRO A 452 -3.70 7.09 -17.42
CA PRO A 452 -3.08 5.86 -16.97
C PRO A 452 -1.95 6.15 -15.99
N LEU A 453 -1.68 5.20 -15.11
CA LEU A 453 -0.62 5.28 -14.12
C LEU A 453 0.74 5.50 -14.79
N SER A 454 1.03 4.84 -15.92
CA SER A 454 2.25 5.07 -16.70
C SER A 454 2.46 6.55 -17.06
N GLU A 455 1.40 7.25 -17.49
CA GLU A 455 1.46 8.67 -17.83
C GLU A 455 1.76 9.53 -16.59
N VAL A 456 1.19 9.19 -15.43
CA VAL A 456 1.51 9.86 -14.16
C VAL A 456 2.97 9.60 -13.76
N LEU A 457 3.46 8.36 -13.89
CA LEU A 457 4.81 7.98 -13.50
C LEU A 457 5.91 8.57 -14.39
N GLN A 458 5.58 8.93 -15.63
CA GLN A 458 6.49 9.70 -16.50
C GLN A 458 6.77 11.11 -15.97
N ARG A 459 5.95 11.63 -15.04
CA ARG A 459 6.24 12.87 -14.33
C ARG A 459 6.55 12.57 -12.87
N ASN A 460 7.73 12.96 -12.40
CA ASN A 460 8.01 12.93 -10.98
C ASN A 460 7.01 13.86 -10.27
N LEU A 461 6.30 13.34 -9.27
CA LEU A 461 5.50 14.16 -8.38
C LEU A 461 6.41 15.11 -7.61
N ARG A 462 5.87 16.22 -7.13
CA ARG A 462 6.59 17.04 -6.17
C ARG A 462 7.03 16.17 -4.99
N PRO A 463 8.33 16.20 -4.63
CA PRO A 463 8.79 15.51 -3.43
C PRO A 463 7.95 15.90 -2.22
N GLY A 464 7.45 14.87 -1.54
CA GLY A 464 6.64 14.97 -0.34
C GLY A 464 5.16 15.27 -0.63
N ALA A 465 4.68 15.02 -1.84
CA ALA A 465 3.28 15.22 -2.20
C ALA A 465 2.36 14.34 -1.35
N ALA A 466 1.20 14.88 -1.01
CA ALA A 466 0.07 14.16 -0.45
C ALA A 466 -0.97 13.92 -1.54
N VAL A 467 -1.34 12.67 -1.79
CA VAL A 467 -2.31 12.29 -2.82
C VAL A 467 -3.51 11.63 -2.16
N LEU A 468 -4.70 12.19 -2.34
CA LEU A 468 -5.96 11.62 -1.88
C LEU A 468 -6.76 11.18 -3.09
N LEU A 469 -6.93 9.86 -3.22
CA LEU A 469 -7.67 9.22 -4.29
C LEU A 469 -9.03 8.82 -3.75
N SER A 470 -10.04 9.64 -4.07
CA SER A 470 -11.44 9.37 -3.78
C SER A 470 -12.09 8.66 -4.98
N ALA A 471 -11.38 7.63 -5.46
CA ALA A 471 -11.68 6.85 -6.64
C ALA A 471 -11.61 5.35 -6.30
N CYS A 472 -12.45 4.53 -6.93
CA CYS A 472 -12.51 3.10 -6.62
C CYS A 472 -11.28 2.33 -7.07
N GLU A 473 -11.04 1.22 -6.38
CA GLU A 473 -10.18 0.08 -6.80
C GLU A 473 -8.70 0.39 -7.01
N LEU A 474 -8.26 1.65 -6.95
CA LEU A 474 -6.85 2.01 -7.07
C LEU A 474 -6.03 1.67 -5.81
N GLY A 475 -6.68 1.42 -4.67
CA GLY A 475 -6.02 0.82 -3.50
C GLY A 475 -6.13 -0.71 -3.44
N SER A 476 -6.87 -1.33 -4.36
CA SER A 476 -7.09 -2.79 -4.40
C SER A 476 -6.04 -3.50 -5.25
N ILE A 477 -5.80 -4.76 -4.91
CA ILE A 477 -5.14 -5.78 -5.74
C ILE A 477 -6.23 -6.54 -6.48
N SER A 478 -5.99 -6.96 -7.71
CA SER A 478 -6.88 -7.84 -8.45
C SER A 478 -6.53 -9.32 -8.23
N GLY A 479 -7.50 -10.21 -8.41
CA GLY A 479 -7.36 -11.63 -8.08
C GLY A 479 -6.58 -12.50 -9.08
N GLU A 480 -6.20 -11.99 -10.24
CA GLU A 480 -5.55 -12.78 -11.30
C GLU A 480 -4.02 -12.72 -11.26
N LEU A 481 -3.44 -11.60 -10.80
CA LEU A 481 -2.01 -11.43 -10.52
C LEU A 481 -1.84 -10.99 -9.05
N PRO A 482 -1.76 -11.95 -8.10
CA PRO A 482 -1.86 -11.66 -6.67
C PRO A 482 -0.60 -11.04 -6.04
N ASP A 483 0.29 -10.43 -6.84
CA ASP A 483 1.61 -9.95 -6.44
C ASP A 483 1.75 -8.43 -6.47
N GLU A 484 0.79 -7.66 -7.00
CA GLU A 484 0.82 -6.20 -6.92
C GLU A 484 0.29 -5.69 -5.59
N GLN A 485 1.07 -5.87 -4.54
CA GLN A 485 0.52 -5.66 -3.20
C GLN A 485 -0.03 -4.24 -2.96
N LEU A 486 0.37 -3.21 -3.73
CA LEU A 486 -0.23 -1.86 -3.73
C LEU A 486 -0.04 -1.08 -5.06
N GLY A 487 -0.53 -1.62 -6.18
CA GLY A 487 -0.31 -1.12 -7.55
C GLY A 487 -0.27 0.41 -7.76
N PHE A 488 -1.27 1.17 -7.30
CA PHE A 488 -1.31 2.63 -7.47
C PHE A 488 -0.63 3.41 -6.32
N PRO A 489 -0.88 3.13 -5.02
CA PRO A 489 -0.25 3.86 -3.93
C PRO A 489 1.26 3.66 -3.91
N ALA A 490 1.74 2.44 -4.10
CA ALA A 490 3.18 2.18 -4.17
C ALA A 490 3.87 2.98 -5.26
N ALA A 491 3.25 3.04 -6.45
CA ALA A 491 3.81 3.72 -7.59
C ALA A 491 3.93 5.24 -7.32
N LEU A 492 2.88 5.86 -6.77
CA LEU A 492 2.92 7.26 -6.37
C LEU A 492 3.96 7.53 -5.27
N LEU A 493 4.09 6.65 -4.27
CA LEU A 493 5.11 6.79 -3.22
C LEU A 493 6.53 6.74 -3.78
N ALA A 494 6.76 5.95 -4.82
CA ALA A 494 8.07 5.83 -5.45
C ALA A 494 8.43 7.03 -6.35
N VAL A 495 7.45 7.72 -6.95
CA VAL A 495 7.70 8.91 -7.80
C VAL A 495 7.58 10.25 -7.06
N GLY A 496 7.54 10.25 -5.72
CA GLY A 496 7.66 11.46 -4.92
C GLY A 496 6.56 11.72 -3.91
N ALA A 497 5.49 10.91 -3.87
CA ALA A 497 4.48 11.04 -2.82
C ALA A 497 5.03 10.57 -1.47
N ARG A 498 4.76 11.35 -0.42
CA ARG A 498 4.99 10.94 0.96
C ARG A 498 3.80 10.20 1.54
N SER A 499 2.61 10.55 1.08
CA SER A 499 1.35 10.04 1.60
C SER A 499 0.37 9.83 0.47
N VAL A 500 -0.28 8.67 0.47
CA VAL A 500 -1.37 8.34 -0.43
C VAL A 500 -2.56 7.85 0.38
N VAL A 501 -3.73 8.42 0.18
CA VAL A 501 -5.01 7.84 0.62
C VAL A 501 -5.65 7.18 -0.57
N GLY A 502 -6.06 5.92 -0.41
CA GLY A 502 -6.75 5.16 -1.46
C GLY A 502 -7.78 4.21 -0.87
N ALA A 503 -8.65 3.69 -1.75
CA ALA A 503 -9.71 2.77 -1.37
C ALA A 503 -9.38 1.33 -1.81
N LEU A 504 -9.45 0.38 -0.88
CA LEU A 504 -9.24 -1.06 -1.10
C LEU A 504 -10.35 -1.72 -1.94
N TRP A 505 -11.51 -1.08 -2.10
CA TRP A 505 -12.68 -1.59 -2.84
C TRP A 505 -13.62 -0.44 -3.18
N PRO A 506 -14.75 -0.68 -3.87
CA PRO A 506 -15.60 0.41 -4.31
C PRO A 506 -16.15 1.31 -3.19
N VAL A 507 -16.03 2.62 -3.40
CA VAL A 507 -16.51 3.68 -2.52
C VAL A 507 -17.93 4.07 -2.91
N PRO A 508 -18.86 4.20 -1.96
CA PRO A 508 -20.19 4.76 -2.21
C PRO A 508 -20.12 6.23 -2.64
N ASP A 509 -20.87 6.61 -3.69
CA ASP A 509 -21.05 7.99 -4.11
C ASP A 509 -22.19 8.65 -3.30
N THR A 510 -21.89 8.99 -2.05
CA THR A 510 -22.88 9.49 -1.07
C THR A 510 -22.42 10.78 -0.41
N GLN A 511 -23.35 11.50 0.23
CA GLN A 511 -23.00 12.67 1.05
C GLN A 511 -22.13 12.30 2.26
N ALA A 512 -22.21 11.05 2.74
CA ALA A 512 -21.35 10.57 3.82
C ALA A 512 -19.89 10.47 3.37
N THR A 513 -19.64 10.03 2.13
CA THR A 513 -18.30 10.02 1.51
C THR A 513 -17.75 11.43 1.34
N VAL A 514 -18.58 12.36 0.83
CA VAL A 514 -18.22 13.79 0.74
C VAL A 514 -17.79 14.33 2.10
N THR A 515 -18.61 14.08 3.13
CA THR A 515 -18.34 14.52 4.50
C THR A 515 -17.06 13.91 5.05
N LEU A 516 -16.81 12.61 4.82
CA LEU A 516 -15.60 11.93 5.25
C LEU A 516 -14.34 12.56 4.64
N MET A 517 -14.32 12.79 3.32
CA MET A 517 -13.18 13.40 2.64
C MET A 517 -12.99 14.87 3.03
N THR A 518 -14.08 15.64 3.13
CA THR A 518 -14.01 17.03 3.61
C THR A 518 -13.48 17.10 5.05
N ASP A 519 -13.94 16.22 5.95
CA ASP A 519 -13.44 16.16 7.32
C ASP A 519 -11.98 15.71 7.41
N THR A 520 -11.54 14.81 6.52
CA THR A 520 -10.12 14.43 6.37
C THR A 520 -9.28 15.66 6.03
N HIS A 521 -9.69 16.43 5.02
CA HIS A 521 -8.97 17.66 4.62
C HIS A 521 -8.98 18.75 5.69
N ARG A 522 -10.06 18.87 6.48
CA ARG A 522 -10.11 19.79 7.62
C ARG A 522 -9.13 19.38 8.72
N ALA A 523 -9.08 18.10 9.07
CA ALA A 523 -8.15 17.58 10.07
C ALA A 523 -6.69 17.77 9.64
N MET A 524 -6.40 17.60 8.34
CA MET A 524 -5.09 17.85 7.72
C MET A 524 -4.60 19.31 7.75
N LEU A 525 -5.41 20.25 8.25
CA LEU A 525 -4.95 21.61 8.52
C LEU A 525 -4.06 21.66 9.77
N ASP A 526 -4.35 20.79 10.74
CA ASP A 526 -3.67 20.72 12.04
C ASP A 526 -2.86 19.42 12.24
N SER A 527 -2.98 18.45 11.31
CA SER A 527 -2.27 17.16 11.36
C SER A 527 -1.69 16.74 10.02
N ASP A 528 -0.90 15.67 10.01
CA ASP A 528 -0.56 14.96 8.78
C ASP A 528 -1.79 14.23 8.18
N VAL A 529 -1.62 13.71 6.97
CA VAL A 529 -2.68 13.01 6.20
C VAL A 529 -3.16 11.76 6.93
N ASN A 530 -2.25 10.97 7.50
CA ASN A 530 -2.58 9.73 8.18
C ASN A 530 -3.50 9.99 9.38
N ARG A 531 -3.07 10.89 10.26
CA ARG A 531 -3.85 11.30 11.42
C ARG A 531 -5.16 11.97 11.02
N GLY A 532 -5.14 12.77 9.96
CA GLY A 532 -6.33 13.44 9.44
C GLY A 532 -7.41 12.46 8.98
N LEU A 533 -7.01 11.42 8.24
CA LEU A 533 -7.90 10.34 7.81
C LEU A 533 -8.41 9.53 9.01
N GLY A 534 -7.52 9.15 9.93
CA GLY A 534 -7.89 8.44 11.16
C GLY A 534 -8.92 9.20 11.99
N GLN A 535 -8.75 10.50 12.18
CA GLN A 535 -9.71 11.36 12.89
C GLN A 535 -11.07 11.42 12.18
N ALA A 536 -11.08 11.57 10.85
CA ALA A 536 -12.30 11.62 10.06
C ALA A 536 -13.06 10.28 10.09
N ILE A 537 -12.35 9.16 9.99
CA ILE A 537 -12.92 7.81 10.12
C ILE A 537 -13.47 7.58 11.53
N GLY A 538 -12.74 7.96 12.56
CA GLY A 538 -13.19 7.88 13.96
C GLY A 538 -14.47 8.69 14.19
N LYS A 539 -14.53 9.91 13.64
CA LYS A 539 -15.73 10.76 13.69
C LYS A 539 -16.91 10.14 12.95
N ALA A 540 -16.69 9.60 11.75
CA ALA A 540 -17.73 8.93 10.96
C ALA A 540 -18.28 7.70 11.70
N HIS A 541 -17.40 6.88 12.28
CA HIS A 541 -17.77 5.74 13.10
C HIS A 541 -18.62 6.14 14.31
N ALA A 542 -18.16 7.12 15.09
CA ALA A 542 -18.90 7.62 16.25
C ALA A 542 -20.26 8.24 15.88
N GLY A 543 -20.35 8.82 14.68
CA GLY A 543 -21.60 9.35 14.11
C GLY A 543 -22.55 8.28 13.55
N GLY A 544 -22.19 7.00 13.60
CA GLY A 544 -23.03 5.90 13.10
C GLY A 544 -23.02 5.74 11.58
N VAL A 545 -22.04 6.33 10.89
CA VAL A 545 -21.89 6.15 9.43
C VAL A 545 -21.57 4.67 9.14
N PRO A 546 -22.25 4.03 8.18
CA PRO A 546 -22.01 2.63 7.84
C PRO A 546 -20.55 2.37 7.43
N PRO A 547 -19.95 1.23 7.85
CA PRO A 547 -18.57 0.88 7.48
C PRO A 547 -18.34 0.73 5.98
N SER A 548 -19.38 0.49 5.19
CA SER A 548 -19.28 0.49 3.72
C SER A 548 -18.82 1.83 3.12
N VAL A 549 -18.89 2.94 3.89
CA VAL A 549 -18.46 4.28 3.46
C VAL A 549 -16.98 4.55 3.80
N TRP A 550 -16.53 4.14 4.98
CA TRP A 550 -15.20 4.53 5.51
C TRP A 550 -14.19 3.39 5.55
N ALA A 551 -14.62 2.12 5.64
CA ALA A 551 -13.71 1.01 5.87
C ALA A 551 -12.78 0.69 4.69
N SER A 552 -13.15 1.13 3.49
CA SER A 552 -12.34 1.00 2.27
C SER A 552 -11.08 1.84 2.29
N PHE A 553 -11.11 2.98 2.99
CA PHE A 553 -10.01 3.95 2.91
C PHE A 553 -8.86 3.56 3.81
N ALA A 554 -7.67 3.57 3.24
CA ALA A 554 -6.42 3.37 3.95
C ALA A 554 -5.41 4.46 3.59
N HIS A 555 -4.55 4.79 4.54
CA HIS A 555 -3.38 5.60 4.31
C HIS A 555 -2.17 4.72 3.99
N PHE A 556 -1.40 5.15 2.99
CA PHE A 556 -0.15 4.53 2.56
C PHE A 556 1.02 5.52 2.61
N GLY A 557 2.16 5.09 3.13
CA GLY A 557 3.37 5.92 3.23
C GLY A 557 3.71 6.36 4.65
N ALA A 558 4.41 7.50 4.79
CA ALA A 558 5.14 7.90 5.99
C ALA A 558 4.45 8.89 6.92
#